data_AF-A0A381QL27-F1
#
_entry.id   AF-A0A381QL27-F1
#
_cell.length_a   1.000
_cell.length_b   1.000
_cell.length_c   1.000
_cell.angle_alpha   90.00
_cell.angle_beta   90.00
_cell.angle_gamma   90.00
#
_symmetry.space_group_name_H-M   'P 1'
#
loop_
_entity.id
_entity.type
_entity.pdbx_description
1 polymer ?
#
loop_
_entity_poly.entity_id
_entity_poly.type
_entity_poly.pdbx_seq_one_letter_code
_entity_poly.pdbx_strand_id
1 'polypeptide(L)' 'VRIYLEENDTANTVEIFDHLNGRFRWGATMNQVGNIMAKDIRFSKVGHVRGQFRGSTYTVCVWGLARQAAQASS' A
#
# COMPACT_ATOMS: atom_id res chain seq x y z
N VAL A 1 5.01 -7.91 0.94
CA VAL A 1 4.62 -6.59 1.48
C VAL A 1 5.60 -6.03 2.50
N ARG A 2 5.83 -6.64 3.67
CA ARG A 2 6.79 -6.08 4.67
C ARG A 2 8.18 -5.84 4.06
N ILE A 3 8.81 -6.87 3.48
CA ILE A 3 10.12 -6.75 2.82
C ILE A 3 10.10 -5.67 1.73
N TYR A 4 9.02 -5.63 0.93
CA TYR A 4 8.85 -4.63 -0.10
C TYR A 4 8.83 -3.19 0.44
N LEU A 5 8.16 -2.97 1.58
CA LEU A 5 8.14 -1.67 2.25
C LEU A 5 9.43 -1.37 3.02
N GLU A 6 10.19 -2.38 3.43
CA GLU A 6 11.55 -2.20 3.98
C GLU A 6 12.53 -1.70 2.89
N GLU A 7 12.33 -2.12 1.63
CA GLU A 7 13.19 -1.72 0.49
C GLU A 7 12.79 -0.38 -0.15
N ASN A 8 11.51 0.00 -0.09
CA ASN A 8 10.96 1.17 -0.81
C ASN A 8 10.49 2.30 0.12
N ASP A 9 10.61 2.14 1.44
CA ASP A 9 10.05 2.97 2.52
C ASP A 9 8.51 3.06 2.52
N THR A 10 7.91 3.42 1.39
CA THR A 10 6.48 3.54 1.19
C THR A 10 6.03 2.98 -0.15
N ALA A 11 4.77 2.59 -0.24
CA ALA A 11 4.14 2.21 -1.51
C ALA A 11 2.63 2.45 -1.45
N ASN A 12 2.03 2.78 -2.59
CA ASN A 12 0.59 2.90 -2.70
C ASN A 12 -0.11 1.54 -2.90
N THR A 13 -1.43 1.49 -2.67
CA THR A 13 -2.19 0.24 -2.74
C THR A 13 -2.08 -0.47 -4.12
N VAL A 14 -1.89 0.26 -5.22
CA VAL A 14 -1.73 -0.33 -6.56
C VAL A 14 -0.39 -1.05 -6.67
N GLU A 15 0.71 -0.40 -6.28
CA GLU A 15 2.06 -0.98 -6.30
C GLU A 15 2.14 -2.24 -5.44
N ILE A 16 1.48 -2.23 -4.28
CA ILE A 16 1.41 -3.41 -3.39
C ILE A 16 0.58 -4.52 -4.04
N PHE A 17 -0.54 -4.18 -4.68
CA PHE A 17 -1.38 -5.13 -5.41
C PHE A 17 -0.61 -5.79 -6.56
N ASP A 18 0.11 -5.01 -7.37
CA ASP A 18 0.90 -5.53 -8.49
C ASP A 18 2.06 -6.40 -7.99
N HIS A 19 2.75 -5.98 -6.93
CA HIS A 19 3.80 -6.76 -6.29
C HIS A 19 3.30 -8.13 -5.79
N LEU A 20 2.10 -8.17 -5.21
CA LEU A 20 1.50 -9.42 -4.73
C LEU A 20 1.08 -10.31 -5.90
N ASN A 21 0.36 -9.75 -6.88
CA ASN A 21 -0.18 -10.53 -7.98
C ASN A 21 0.87 -10.97 -9.00
N GLY A 22 2.02 -10.29 -9.07
CA GLY A 22 3.18 -10.77 -9.82
C GLY A 22 3.89 -11.98 -9.17
N ARG A 23 3.67 -12.25 -7.88
CA ARG A 23 4.36 -13.30 -7.12
C ARG A 23 3.50 -14.54 -6.80
N PHE A 24 2.18 -14.42 -6.83
CA PHE A 24 1.27 -15.51 -6.47
C PHE A 24 0.39 -15.94 -7.64
N ARG A 25 0.26 -17.26 -7.83
CA ARG A 25 -0.58 -17.87 -8.88
C ARG A 25 -2.08 -17.61 -8.69
N TRP A 26 -2.48 -17.36 -7.45
CA TRP A 26 -3.83 -16.96 -7.06
C TRP A 26 -3.73 -15.61 -6.35
N GLY A 27 -4.06 -14.56 -7.10
CA GLY A 27 -3.92 -13.18 -6.64
C GLY A 27 -4.93 -12.75 -5.58
N ALA A 28 -4.83 -11.49 -5.17
CA ALA A 28 -5.80 -10.82 -4.32
C ALA A 28 -6.41 -9.62 -5.07
N THR A 29 -7.65 -9.28 -4.75
CA THR A 29 -8.30 -8.05 -5.27
C THR A 29 -7.77 -6.81 -4.55
N MET A 30 -7.85 -5.64 -5.19
CA MET A 30 -7.39 -4.37 -4.61
C MET A 30 -8.05 -4.04 -3.27
N ASN A 31 -9.34 -4.34 -3.13
CA ASN A 31 -10.06 -4.14 -1.87
C ASN A 31 -9.56 -5.08 -0.76
N GLN A 32 -9.25 -6.34 -1.09
CA GLN A 32 -8.65 -7.27 -0.13
C GLN A 32 -7.28 -6.78 0.32
N VAL A 33 -6.44 -6.31 -0.60
CA VAL A 33 -5.13 -5.73 -0.26
C VAL A 33 -5.31 -4.53 0.67
N GLY A 34 -6.15 -3.56 0.32
CA GLY A 34 -6.41 -2.40 1.17
C GLY A 34 -6.91 -2.77 2.58
N ASN A 35 -7.82 -3.74 2.69
CA ASN A 35 -8.33 -4.22 3.98
C ASN A 35 -7.25 -4.90 4.82
N ILE A 36 -6.35 -5.68 4.22
CA ILE A 36 -5.24 -6.31 4.93
C ILE A 36 -4.28 -5.24 5.44
N MET A 37 -3.92 -4.27 4.59
CA MET A 37 -3.03 -3.17 4.96
C MET A 37 -3.59 -2.35 6.14
N ALA A 38 -4.91 -2.11 6.15
CA ALA A 38 -5.55 -1.34 7.20
C ALA A 38 -5.68 -2.10 8.54
N LYS A 39 -5.76 -3.44 8.51
CA LYS A 39 -5.99 -4.27 9.71
C LYS A 39 -4.71 -4.74 10.38
N ASP A 40 -3.60 -4.81 9.64
CA ASP A 40 -2.33 -5.29 10.15
C ASP A 40 -1.53 -4.14 10.79
N ILE A 41 -1.34 -4.22 12.11
CA ILE A 41 -0.67 -3.20 12.93
C ILE A 41 0.77 -2.88 12.49
N ARG A 42 1.38 -3.73 11.65
CA ARG A 42 2.74 -3.52 11.15
C ARG A 42 2.80 -2.44 10.07
N PHE A 43 1.67 -2.09 9.47
CA PHE A 43 1.57 -1.07 8.44
C PHE A 43 0.81 0.15 8.96
N SER A 44 1.17 1.31 8.43
CA SER A 44 0.45 2.56 8.68
C SER A 44 0.12 3.22 7.36
N LYS A 45 -1.07 3.82 7.29
CA LYS A 45 -1.43 4.70 6.18
C LYS A 45 -0.72 6.03 6.40
N VAL A 46 0.28 6.29 5.57
CA VAL A 46 1.10 7.51 5.65
C VAL A 46 0.64 8.61 4.70
N GLY A 47 -0.29 8.30 3.80
CA GLY A 47 -0.83 9.30 2.88
C GLY A 47 -1.83 8.74 1.88
N HIS A 48 -2.03 9.49 0.81
CA HIS A 48 -2.79 9.08 -0.36
C HIS A 48 -2.27 9.79 -1.60
N VAL A 49 -2.40 9.15 -2.76
CA VAL A 49 -2.14 9.77 -4.06
C VAL A 49 -3.41 9.75 -4.90
N ARG A 50 -3.58 10.81 -5.70
CA ARG A 50 -4.72 10.99 -6.59
C ARG A 50 -4.26 10.80 -8.03
N GLY A 51 -4.93 9.92 -8.76
CA GLY A 51 -4.63 9.63 -10.16
C GLY A 51 -5.86 9.78 -11.05
N GLN A 52 -5.65 9.79 -12.36
CA GLN A 52 -6.72 9.76 -13.35
C GLN A 52 -6.68 8.46 -14.14
N PHE A 53 -7.84 7.85 -14.32
CA PHE A 53 -8.03 6.68 -15.16
C PHE A 53 -9.31 6.83 -15.97
N ARG A 54 -9.20 6.78 -17.30
CA ARG A 54 -10.33 6.92 -18.25
C ARG A 54 -11.23 8.13 -17.96
N GLY A 55 -10.62 9.29 -17.70
CA GLY A 55 -11.33 10.54 -17.39
C GLY A 55 -11.99 10.58 -16.00
N SER A 56 -11.90 9.50 -15.21
CA SER A 56 -12.33 9.48 -13.82
C SER A 56 -11.14 9.67 -12.90
N THR A 57 -11.36 10.37 -11.78
CA THR A 57 -10.33 10.52 -10.76
C THR A 57 -10.45 9.44 -9.71
N TYR A 58 -9.33 8.85 -9.32
CA TYR A 58 -9.25 7.86 -8.25
C TYR A 58 -8.25 8.31 -7.18
N THR A 59 -8.43 7.82 -5.97
CA THR A 59 -7.51 8.04 -4.85
C THR A 59 -7.10 6.70 -4.30
N VAL A 60 -5.80 6.49 -4.10
CA VAL A 60 -5.26 5.28 -3.46
C VAL A 60 -4.43 5.65 -2.24
N CYS A 61 -4.49 4.81 -1.22
CA CYS A 61 -3.75 5.02 0.03
C CYS A 61 -2.27 4.73 -0.19
N VAL A 62 -1.42 5.49 0.48
CA VAL A 62 0.03 5.23 0.60
C VAL A 62 0.28 4.60 1.96
N TRP A 63 1.08 3.55 1.98
CA TRP A 63 1.39 2.73 3.13
C TRP A 63 2.88 2.70 3.39
N GLY A 64 3.26 2.67 4.67
CA GLY A 64 4.63 2.43 5.12
C GLY A 64 4.63 1.51 6.34
N LEU A 65 5.81 1.15 6.84
CA LEU A 65 5.93 0.41 8.09
C LEU A 65 5.56 1.31 9.28
N ALA A 66 4.77 0.80 10.22
CA ALA A 66 4.30 1.58 11.37
C ALA A 66 5.45 2.19 12.20
N ARG A 67 6.57 1.47 12.34
CA ARG A 67 7.76 1.94 13.06
C ARG A 67 8.40 3.16 12.40
N GLN A 68 8.41 3.21 11.07
CA GLN A 68 9.00 4.33 10.31
C GLN A 68 8.06 5.54 10.31
N ALA A 69 6.75 5.32 10.19
CA ALA A 69 5.75 6.39 10.25
C ALA A 69 5.77 7.18 11.58
N ALA A 70 6.03 6.48 12.70
CA ALA A 70 6.17 7.12 14.00
C ALA A 70 7.40 8.06 14.08
N GLN A 71 8.49 7.73 13.38
CA GLN A 71 9.73 8.52 13.38
C GLN A 71 9.63 9.78 12.50
N ALA A 72 8.82 9.76 11.45
CA ALA A 72 8.61 10.91 10.56
C ALA A 72 7.72 12.02 11.17
N SER A 73 7.05 11.74 12.30
CA SER A 73 6.14 12.66 12.98
C SER A 73 6.77 13.30 14.24
N SER A 74 8.07 13.09 14.47
CA SER A 74 8.84 13.57 15.63
C SER A 74 9.92 14.55 15.22
#